data_AF-A0A679F9G1-F1
#
_entry.id   AF-A0A679F9G1-F1
#
_cell.length_a   1.000
_cell.length_b   1.000
_cell.length_c   1.000
_cell.angle_alpha   90.00
_cell.angle_beta   90.00
_cell.angle_gamma   90.00
#
_symmetry.space_group_name_H-M   'P 1'
#
loop_
_entity.id
_entity.type
_entity.pdbx_description
1 polymer ?
#
loop_
_entity_poly.entity_id
_entity_poly.type
_entity_poly.pdbx_seq_one_letter_code
_entity_poly.pdbx_strand_id
1 'polypeptide(L)'
;QILLVDYSDIKNLKVTTIESAKFLHDGGWDASKRYFLVAANASNKIAVVDTKEGKLAALVDTKKIPHPGRGANFVHPQFGPVWATGHLGADVVTLIGTDPAKHKDQAWKVVQEVKHVPGN
;
A
#
# COMPACT_ATOMS: atom_id res chain seq x y z
N GLN A 1 9.57 -10.76 4.93
CA GLN A 1 9.77 -11.13 3.51
C GLN A 1 8.41 -11.30 2.85
N ILE A 2 8.32 -11.04 1.56
CA ILE A 2 7.16 -11.29 0.69
C ILE A 2 7.58 -12.31 -0.35
N LEU A 3 6.75 -13.32 -0.59
CA LEU A 3 6.94 -14.27 -1.70
C LEU A 3 5.99 -13.88 -2.83
N LEU A 4 6.53 -13.38 -3.93
CA LEU A 4 5.77 -13.19 -5.17
C LEU A 4 5.88 -14.47 -5.99
N VAL A 5 4.75 -15.15 -6.18
CA VAL A 5 4.67 -16.42 -6.91
C VAL A 5 3.99 -16.18 -8.25
N ASP A 6 4.67 -16.53 -9.34
CA ASP A 6 4.14 -16.50 -10.69
C ASP A 6 3.51 -17.86 -11.02
N TYR A 7 2.21 -17.84 -11.28
CA TYR A 7 1.39 -19.03 -11.59
C TYR A 7 1.15 -19.22 -13.09
N SER A 8 1.78 -18.43 -13.97
CA SER A 8 1.61 -18.55 -15.43
C SER A 8 2.03 -19.93 -15.97
N ASP A 9 3.02 -20.57 -15.34
CA ASP A 9 3.37 -21.97 -15.53
C ASP A 9 3.34 -22.72 -14.19
N ILE A 10 2.21 -23.39 -13.93
CA ILE A 10 2.00 -24.12 -12.68
C ILE A 10 2.96 -25.31 -12.51
N LYS A 11 3.59 -25.79 -13.59
CA LYS A 11 4.57 -26.89 -13.53
C LYS A 11 5.96 -26.38 -13.14
N ASN A 12 6.27 -25.12 -13.47
CA ASN A 12 7.57 -24.50 -13.24
C ASN A 12 7.41 -23.14 -12.54
N LEU A 13 6.87 -23.15 -11.31
CA LEU A 13 6.62 -21.93 -10.55
C LEU A 13 7.89 -21.09 -10.39
N LYS A 14 7.79 -19.80 -10.73
CA LYS A 14 8.81 -18.82 -10.41
C LYS A 14 8.44 -18.10 -9.11
N VAL A 15 9.33 -18.15 -8.13
CA VAL A 15 9.15 -17.47 -6.83
C VAL A 15 10.23 -16.40 -6.69
N THR A 16 9.80 -15.17 -6.39
CA THR A 16 10.71 -14.06 -6.06
C THR A 16 10.54 -13.70 -4.60
N THR A 17 11.62 -13.80 -3.82
CA THR A 17 11.64 -13.40 -2.41
C THR A 17 12.03 -11.93 -2.32
N ILE A 18 11.13 -11.13 -1.77
CA ILE A 18 11.28 -9.68 -1.63
C ILE A 18 11.46 -9.35 -0.15
N GLU A 19 12.54 -8.64 0.19
CA GLU A 19 12.73 -8.11 1.54
C GLU A 19 11.67 -7.03 1.84
N SER A 20 11.14 -7.05 3.06
CA SER A 20 10.07 -6.14 3.50
C SER A 20 10.07 -6.03 5.01
N ALA A 21 9.24 -5.15 5.56
CA ALA A 21 9.06 -4.97 7.00
C ALA A 21 8.48 -6.22 7.68
N LYS A 22 8.65 -6.30 9.01
CA LYS A 22 8.07 -7.37 9.85
C LYS A 22 6.58 -7.10 10.09
N PHE A 23 5.84 -8.18 10.40
CA PHE A 23 4.41 -8.14 10.75
C PHE A 23 3.49 -7.74 9.58
N LEU A 24 3.75 -8.33 8.41
CA LEU A 24 2.83 -8.24 7.27
C LEU A 24 1.49 -8.89 7.64
N HIS A 25 0.40 -8.24 7.23
CA HIS A 25 -0.95 -8.65 7.57
C HIS A 25 -1.84 -8.65 6.33
N ASP A 26 -2.57 -7.56 6.09
CA ASP A 26 -3.56 -7.39 5.04
C ASP A 26 -3.13 -6.31 4.04
N GLY A 27 -3.77 -6.28 2.87
CA GLY A 27 -3.39 -5.38 1.80
C GLY A 27 -4.27 -5.53 0.57
N GLY A 28 -4.09 -4.63 -0.38
CA GLY A 28 -4.81 -4.66 -1.64
C GLY A 28 -4.08 -3.96 -2.77
N TRP A 29 -4.64 -4.16 -3.95
CA TRP A 29 -4.12 -3.56 -5.17
C TRP A 29 -4.44 -2.08 -5.25
N ASP A 30 -3.50 -1.32 -5.80
CA ASP A 30 -3.77 0.00 -6.34
C ASP A 30 -4.81 -0.06 -7.49
N ALA A 31 -5.29 1.10 -7.93
CA ALA A 31 -6.28 1.19 -9.01
C ALA A 31 -5.81 0.54 -10.33
N SER A 32 -4.51 0.58 -10.63
CA SER A 32 -3.95 0.00 -11.87
C SER A 32 -3.74 -1.51 -11.82
N LYS A 33 -3.87 -2.13 -10.64
CA LYS A 33 -3.58 -3.56 -10.40
C LYS A 33 -2.12 -3.93 -10.68
N ARG A 34 -1.20 -2.98 -10.58
CA ARG A 34 0.24 -3.22 -10.71
C ARG A 34 0.95 -3.25 -9.36
N TYR A 35 0.51 -2.42 -8.43
CA TYR A 35 1.16 -2.28 -7.14
C TYR A 35 0.29 -2.90 -6.06
N PHE A 36 0.88 -3.78 -5.26
CA PHE A 36 0.23 -4.36 -4.09
C PHE A 36 0.70 -3.62 -2.84
N LEU A 37 -0.23 -2.96 -2.15
CA LEU A 37 0.01 -2.24 -0.91
C LEU A 37 -0.40 -3.13 0.25
N VAL A 38 0.56 -3.50 1.11
CA VAL A 38 0.36 -4.41 2.24
C VAL A 38 0.84 -3.79 3.55
N ALA A 39 0.01 -3.89 4.58
CA ALA A 39 0.30 -3.37 5.90
C ALA A 39 1.31 -4.27 6.62
N ALA A 40 2.40 -3.64 7.09
CA ALA A 40 3.27 -4.16 8.12
C ALA A 40 2.82 -3.54 9.45
N ASN A 41 1.71 -4.03 9.99
CA ASN A 41 0.85 -3.29 10.92
C ASN A 41 1.56 -2.89 12.23
N ALA A 42 2.22 -3.82 12.91
CA ALA A 42 2.96 -3.56 14.15
C ALA A 42 4.27 -2.78 13.89
N SER A 43 4.66 -2.62 12.63
CA SER A 43 5.77 -1.76 12.21
C SER A 43 5.30 -0.34 11.81
N ASN A 44 4.00 -0.05 11.82
CA ASN A 44 3.38 1.22 11.37
C ASN A 44 3.74 1.62 9.93
N LYS A 45 3.91 0.63 9.04
CA LYS A 45 4.33 0.84 7.65
C LYS A 45 3.38 0.17 6.66
N ILE A 46 3.33 0.71 5.45
CA ILE A 46 2.78 0.05 4.26
C ILE A 46 3.95 -0.30 3.33
N ALA A 47 4.10 -1.58 2.98
CA ALA A 47 5.00 -2.02 1.94
C ALA A 47 4.30 -1.98 0.59
N VAL A 48 4.95 -1.38 -0.40
CA VAL A 48 4.44 -1.30 -1.77
C VAL A 48 5.28 -2.24 -2.62
N VAL A 49 4.65 -3.24 -3.24
CA VAL A 49 5.32 -4.19 -4.14
C VAL A 49 4.93 -3.87 -5.58
N ASP A 50 5.91 -3.65 -6.45
CA ASP A 50 5.71 -3.64 -7.90
C ASP A 50 5.68 -5.08 -8.38
N THR A 51 4.50 -5.59 -8.71
CA THR A 51 4.35 -7.00 -9.10
C THR A 51 4.76 -7.27 -10.54
N LYS A 52 4.87 -6.22 -11.36
CA LYS A 52 5.42 -6.33 -12.71
C LYS A 52 6.93 -6.51 -12.68
N GLU A 53 7.62 -5.75 -11.81
CA GLU A 53 9.08 -5.79 -11.68
C GLU A 53 9.56 -6.80 -10.63
N GLY A 54 8.65 -7.34 -9.81
CA GLY A 54 8.98 -8.31 -8.76
C GLY A 54 9.83 -7.73 -7.64
N LYS A 55 9.63 -6.46 -7.27
CA LYS A 55 10.47 -5.78 -6.26
C LYS A 55 9.66 -4.88 -5.33
N LEU A 56 10.26 -4.58 -4.18
CA LEU A 56 9.74 -3.55 -3.27
C LEU A 56 9.91 -2.18 -3.93
N ALA A 57 8.79 -1.47 -4.14
CA ALA A 57 8.79 -0.11 -4.67
C ALA A 57 9.04 0.92 -3.56
N ALA A 58 8.47 0.71 -2.37
CA ALA A 58 8.62 1.59 -1.22
C ALA A 58 8.23 0.93 0.11
N LEU A 59 8.71 1.51 1.21
CA LEU A 59 8.16 1.34 2.55
C LEU A 59 7.66 2.70 3.02
N VAL A 60 6.34 2.86 3.15
CA VAL A 60 5.69 4.12 3.51
C VAL A 60 5.39 4.10 5.01
N ASP A 61 5.91 5.09 5.73
CA ASP A 61 5.55 5.32 7.14
C ASP A 61 4.13 5.85 7.28
N THR A 62 3.40 5.35 8.28
CA THR A 62 2.00 5.71 8.53
C THR A 62 1.75 5.90 10.03
N LYS A 63 0.52 6.27 10.42
CA LYS A 63 0.12 6.24 11.84
C LYS A 63 0.03 4.82 12.40
N LYS A 64 -0.24 4.73 13.70
CA LYS A 64 -0.17 3.50 14.48
C LYS A 64 -1.14 2.44 13.95
N ILE A 65 -0.63 1.22 13.73
CA ILE A 65 -1.39 0.01 13.35
C ILE A 65 -2.32 0.26 12.15
N PRO A 66 -1.79 0.46 10.93
CA PRO A 66 -2.61 0.48 9.73
C PRO A 66 -3.32 -0.86 9.55
N HIS A 67 -4.61 -0.81 9.20
CA HIS A 67 -5.46 -2.00 9.01
C HIS A 67 -6.43 -1.78 7.83
N PRO A 68 -5.94 -1.89 6.60
CA PRO A 68 -6.69 -1.49 5.40
C PRO A 68 -7.82 -2.44 4.97
N GLY A 69 -7.80 -3.71 5.39
CA GLY A 69 -8.43 -4.77 4.60
C GLY A 69 -7.80 -4.81 3.21
N ARG A 70 -8.58 -4.46 2.17
CA ARG A 70 -8.05 -4.26 0.80
C ARG A 70 -7.69 -2.80 0.50
N GLY A 71 -8.01 -1.88 1.42
CA GLY A 71 -7.97 -0.44 1.24
C GLY A 71 -9.02 0.05 0.24
N ALA A 72 -9.01 1.37 0.00
CA ALA A 72 -9.91 2.03 -0.94
C ALA A 72 -9.11 2.84 -1.96
N ASN A 73 -9.46 2.73 -3.23
CA ASN A 73 -8.83 3.47 -4.33
C ASN A 73 -9.77 4.55 -4.83
N PHE A 74 -9.26 5.76 -5.07
CA PHE A 74 -9.98 6.83 -5.74
C PHE A 74 -9.00 7.87 -6.32
N VAL A 75 -9.51 8.81 -7.11
CA VAL A 75 -8.71 9.93 -7.63
C VAL A 75 -8.94 11.15 -6.74
N HIS A 76 -7.89 11.58 -6.04
CA HIS A 76 -7.91 12.79 -5.25
C HIS A 76 -7.77 14.03 -6.16
N PRO A 77 -8.59 15.09 -6.00
CA PRO A 77 -8.57 16.26 -6.88
C PRO A 77 -7.21 16.95 -7.00
N GLN A 78 -6.42 16.94 -5.92
CA GLN A 78 -5.10 17.59 -5.88
C GLN A 78 -3.92 16.62 -6.07
N PHE A 79 -4.07 15.36 -5.67
CA PHE A 79 -2.93 14.42 -5.56
C PHE A 79 -2.97 13.30 -6.61
N GLY A 80 -4.02 13.24 -7.42
CA GLY A 80 -4.20 12.17 -8.39
C GLY A 80 -4.62 10.86 -7.72
N PRO A 81 -4.34 9.69 -8.33
CA PRO A 81 -4.68 8.38 -7.77
C PRO A 81 -4.08 8.15 -6.39
N VAL A 82 -4.93 7.78 -5.43
CA VAL A 82 -4.54 7.44 -4.06
C VAL A 82 -5.15 6.11 -3.63
N TRP A 83 -4.48 5.47 -2.68
CA TRP A 83 -4.98 4.32 -1.93
C TRP A 83 -5.06 4.68 -0.44
N ALA A 84 -6.17 4.31 0.21
CA ALA A 84 -6.48 4.71 1.57
C ALA A 84 -6.47 3.52 2.54
N THR A 85 -6.00 3.78 3.77
CA THR A 85 -6.07 2.85 4.91
C THR A 85 -6.61 3.53 6.16
N GLY A 86 -7.45 2.82 6.90
CA GLY A 86 -7.76 3.16 8.28
C GLY A 86 -6.70 2.62 9.25
N HIS A 87 -6.87 2.91 10.53
CA HIS A 87 -5.94 2.55 11.60
C HIS A 87 -6.69 2.02 12.82
N LEU A 88 -6.17 0.94 13.43
CA LEU A 88 -6.69 0.47 14.73
C LEU A 88 -6.05 1.21 15.92
N GLY A 89 -4.91 1.86 15.70
CA GLY A 89 -4.15 2.56 16.74
C GLY A 89 -4.17 4.08 16.65
N ALA A 90 -4.89 4.65 15.68
CA ALA A 90 -4.96 6.09 15.45
C ALA A 90 -6.30 6.47 14.81
N ASP A 91 -6.81 7.66 15.13
CA ASP A 91 -8.10 8.16 14.65
C ASP A 91 -7.97 8.97 13.35
N VAL A 92 -7.42 8.32 12.33
CA VAL A 92 -7.17 8.92 11.01
C VAL A 92 -7.36 7.90 9.88
N VAL A 93 -7.67 8.41 8.68
CA VAL A 93 -7.52 7.70 7.41
C VAL A 93 -6.30 8.28 6.68
N THR A 94 -5.32 7.42 6.41
CA THR A 94 -4.10 7.77 5.67
C THR A 94 -4.34 7.60 4.17
N LEU A 95 -4.02 8.62 3.36
CA LEU A 95 -4.02 8.56 1.89
C LEU A 95 -2.60 8.48 1.35
N ILE A 96 -2.31 7.47 0.52
CA ILE A 96 -1.00 7.23 -0.10
C ILE A 96 -1.13 7.42 -1.62
N GLY A 97 -0.26 8.21 -2.23
CA GLY A 97 -0.22 8.39 -3.70
C GLY A 97 0.29 7.13 -4.41
N THR A 98 -0.37 6.73 -5.51
CA THR A 98 -0.10 5.44 -6.19
C THR A 98 0.28 5.54 -7.67
N ASP A 99 0.51 6.76 -8.18
CA ASP A 99 0.83 6.99 -9.60
C ASP A 99 2.27 7.53 -9.80
N PRO A 100 3.29 6.66 -9.83
CA PRO A 100 4.68 7.06 -10.09
C PRO A 100 4.94 7.51 -11.53
N ALA A 101 3.97 7.39 -12.45
CA ALA A 101 4.17 7.81 -13.84
C ALA A 101 3.84 9.29 -14.02
N LYS A 102 2.66 9.73 -13.56
CA LYS A 102 2.18 11.11 -13.76
C LYS A 102 2.22 11.98 -12.50
N HIS A 103 2.22 11.38 -11.31
CA HIS A 103 2.20 12.08 -10.02
C HIS A 103 3.44 11.71 -9.18
N LYS A 104 4.63 11.79 -9.80
CA LYS A 104 5.92 11.35 -9.25
C LYS A 104 6.23 11.91 -7.86
N ASP A 105 5.90 13.17 -7.63
CA ASP A 105 6.17 13.82 -6.34
C ASP A 105 5.35 13.22 -5.20
N GLN A 106 4.19 12.62 -5.53
CA GLN A 106 3.18 12.14 -4.59
C GLN A 106 3.25 10.62 -4.41
N ALA A 107 3.81 9.92 -5.39
CA ALA A 107 3.93 8.47 -5.39
C ALA A 107 4.68 7.97 -4.14
N TRP A 108 4.07 6.99 -3.48
CA TRP A 108 4.62 6.31 -2.30
C TRP A 108 4.88 7.22 -1.10
N LYS A 109 4.12 8.30 -0.99
CA LYS A 109 4.10 9.18 0.18
C LYS A 109 2.70 9.25 0.75
N VAL A 110 2.62 9.44 2.06
CA VAL A 110 1.39 9.90 2.68
C VAL A 110 1.14 11.33 2.21
N VAL A 111 0.10 11.51 1.38
CA VAL A 111 -0.25 12.81 0.81
C VAL A 111 -1.26 13.57 1.68
N GLN A 112 -2.03 12.84 2.49
CA GLN A 112 -3.00 13.44 3.40
C GLN A 112 -3.36 12.48 4.54
N GLU A 113 -3.60 13.06 5.70
CA GLU A 113 -4.20 12.42 6.88
C GLU A 113 -5.59 13.01 7.08
N VAL A 114 -6.64 12.22 6.88
CA VAL A 114 -8.01 12.64 7.12
C VAL A 114 -8.36 12.26 8.55
N LYS A 115 -8.43 13.25 9.44
CA LYS A 115 -8.89 13.03 10.81
C LYS A 115 -10.36 12.65 10.80
N HIS A 116 -10.75 11.74 11.69
CA HIS A 116 -12.15 11.59 12.00
C HIS A 116 -12.68 12.94 12.50
N VAL A 117 -13.77 13.39 11.89
CA VAL A 117 -14.54 14.53 12.38
C VAL A 117 -15.70 13.91 13.14
N PRO A 118 -15.81 14.10 14.47
CA PRO A 118 -16.99 13.69 15.20
C PRO A 118 -18.23 14.25 14.49
N GLY A 119 -19.21 13.40 14.23
CA GLY A 119 -20.45 13.84 13.59
C GLY A 119 -21.11 14.97 14.36
N ASN A 120 -21.60 15.98 13.64
CA ASN A 120 -22.52 17.00 14.17
C ASN A 120 -23.77 16.35 14.78
#